data_AF-A0A3B9J630-F1
#
_entry.id   AF-A0A3B9J630-F1
#
_cell.length_a   1.000
_cell.length_b   1.000
_cell.length_c   1.000
_cell.angle_alpha   90.00
_cell.angle_beta   90.00
_cell.angle_gamma   90.00
#
_symmetry.space_group_name_H-M   'P 1'
#
loop_
_entity.id
_entity.type
_entity.pdbx_description
1 polymer ?
#
loop_
_entity_poly.entity_id
_entity_poly.type
_entity_poly.pdbx_seq_one_letter_code
_entity_poly.pdbx_strand_id
1 'polypeptide(L)'
;SPPLFAGGFDGSHKLIEDLFEKRDDGFPLLSEKDESTATSGLFLCGPAVRHGNQSFCFIYKYRQRFAVVAKAIADELDLPAENLEVYRMWGMYLDDLSCCGQECVC
;
A
#
# COMPACT_ATOMS: atom_id res chain seq x y z
N SER A 1 17.73 32.93 15.13
CA SER A 1 18.11 31.54 14.79
C SER A 1 17.56 31.19 13.41
N PRO A 2 18.31 30.47 12.56
CA PRO A 2 17.78 29.97 11.29
C PRO A 2 16.70 28.90 11.53
N PRO A 3 15.75 28.71 10.59
CA PRO A 3 14.69 27.72 10.71
C PRO A 3 15.23 26.28 10.61
N LEU A 4 14.57 25.34 11.29
CA LEU A 4 14.84 23.90 11.18
C LEU A 4 14.01 23.30 10.04
N PHE A 5 14.65 22.51 9.18
CA PHE A 5 13.98 21.83 8.07
C PHE A 5 13.40 20.49 8.52
N ALA A 6 12.07 20.39 8.51
CA ALA A 6 11.30 19.18 8.81
C ALA A 6 10.55 18.68 7.56
N GLY A 7 11.25 18.55 6.42
CA GLY A 7 10.66 18.21 5.13
C GLY A 7 10.37 16.73 4.88
N GLY A 8 10.65 15.84 5.84
CA GLY A 8 10.36 14.41 5.74
C GLY A 8 11.45 13.59 5.04
N PHE A 9 11.04 12.48 4.41
CA PHE A 9 11.93 11.49 3.82
C PHE A 9 11.37 11.00 2.48
N ASP A 10 12.28 10.70 1.55
CA ASP A 10 11.98 9.92 0.35
C ASP A 10 12.12 8.41 0.64
N GLY A 11 11.24 7.61 0.04
CA GLY A 11 11.25 6.15 0.20
C GLY A 11 12.18 5.43 -0.78
N SER A 12 12.60 4.21 -0.44
CA SER A 12 13.48 3.37 -1.27
C SER A 12 12.94 3.07 -2.67
N HIS A 13 11.62 3.13 -2.87
CA HIS A 13 10.97 2.99 -4.17
C HIS A 13 11.49 3.99 -5.23
N LYS A 14 12.08 5.12 -4.81
CA LYS A 14 12.75 6.07 -5.71
C LYS A 14 13.95 5.48 -6.46
N LEU A 15 14.59 4.43 -5.93
CA LEU A 15 15.72 3.75 -6.58
C LEU A 15 15.30 2.96 -7.82
N ILE A 16 14.02 2.62 -7.93
CA ILE A 16 13.41 1.84 -9.01
C ILE A 16 12.18 2.57 -9.56
N GLU A 17 12.20 3.90 -9.54
CA GLU A 17 11.04 4.71 -9.90
C GLU A 17 10.60 4.55 -11.36
N ASP A 18 11.51 4.13 -12.23
CA ASP A 18 11.29 3.79 -13.63
C ASP A 18 10.41 2.55 -13.82
N LEU A 19 10.26 1.72 -12.78
CA LEU A 19 9.39 0.55 -12.78
C LEU A 19 7.95 0.86 -12.31
N PHE A 20 7.64 2.13 -12.01
CA PHE A 20 6.32 2.59 -11.58
C PHE A 20 5.83 3.74 -12.46
N GLU A 21 4.57 3.68 -12.90
CA GLU A 21 3.88 4.90 -13.33
C GLU A 21 3.68 5.84 -12.12
N LYS A 22 3.67 7.15 -12.37
CA LYS A 22 3.48 8.16 -11.32
C LYS A 22 2.08 8.76 -11.41
N ARG A 23 1.46 8.94 -10.27
CA ARG A 23 0.25 9.75 -10.10
C ARG A 23 0.60 11.23 -10.23
N ASP A 24 -0.43 12.07 -10.38
CA ASP A 24 -0.28 13.54 -10.41
C ASP A 24 0.32 14.11 -9.11
N ASP A 25 0.17 13.39 -7.98
CA ASP A 25 0.74 13.74 -6.67
C ASP A 25 2.21 13.29 -6.48
N GLY A 26 2.81 12.65 -7.49
CA GLY A 26 4.20 12.19 -7.48
C GLY A 26 4.45 10.86 -6.78
N PHE A 27 3.41 10.20 -6.26
CA PHE A 27 3.50 8.84 -5.70
C PHE A 27 3.32 7.77 -6.80
N PRO A 28 3.81 6.54 -6.56
CA PRO A 28 3.57 5.42 -7.48
C PRO A 28 2.07 5.15 -7.70
N LEU A 29 1.69 4.93 -8.96
CA LEU A 29 0.37 4.46 -9.34
C LEU A 29 0.33 2.93 -9.21
N LEU A 30 -0.51 2.45 -8.29
CA LEU A 30 -0.63 1.04 -7.95
C LEU A 30 -2.00 0.48 -8.35
N SER A 31 -2.05 -0.82 -8.61
CA SER A 31 -3.29 -1.60 -8.70
C SER A 31 -3.98 -1.68 -7.33
N GLU A 32 -5.23 -2.16 -7.30
CA GLU A 32 -5.97 -2.40 -6.05
C GLU A 32 -5.28 -3.40 -5.11
N LYS A 33 -4.27 -4.15 -5.59
CA LYS A 33 -3.49 -5.13 -4.83
C LYS A 33 -2.07 -4.66 -4.51
N ASP A 34 -1.80 -3.36 -4.63
CA ASP A 34 -0.49 -2.71 -4.40
C ASP A 34 0.60 -3.11 -5.41
N GLU A 35 0.22 -3.59 -6.59
CA GLU A 35 1.12 -3.93 -7.68
C GLU A 35 1.43 -2.69 -8.55
N SER A 36 2.63 -2.62 -9.12
CA SER A 36 2.96 -1.63 -10.15
C SER A 36 2.05 -1.82 -11.36
N THR A 37 1.56 -0.71 -11.89
CA THR A 37 0.79 -0.67 -13.15
C THR A 37 1.68 -0.74 -14.39
N ALA A 38 2.99 -0.48 -14.26
CA ALA A 38 3.98 -0.57 -15.34
C ALA A 38 4.72 -1.91 -15.38
N THR A 39 4.92 -2.56 -14.23
CA THR A 39 5.76 -3.77 -14.11
C THR A 39 5.04 -4.88 -13.37
N SER A 40 4.64 -5.93 -14.09
CA SER A 40 3.98 -7.11 -13.50
C SER A 40 4.87 -7.82 -12.48
N GLY A 41 4.28 -8.29 -11.38
CA GLY A 41 4.97 -9.00 -10.31
C GLY A 41 5.78 -8.10 -9.36
N LEU A 42 5.74 -6.77 -9.56
CA LEU A 42 6.37 -5.80 -8.67
C LEU A 42 5.34 -5.18 -7.73
N PHE A 43 5.50 -5.39 -6.42
CA PHE A 43 4.58 -4.87 -5.41
C PHE A 43 5.23 -3.82 -4.52
N LEU A 44 4.47 -2.82 -4.09
CA LEU A 44 4.91 -1.80 -3.15
C LEU A 44 4.23 -1.97 -1.79
N CYS A 45 5.04 -2.20 -0.75
CA CYS A 45 4.57 -2.30 0.63
C CYS A 45 5.12 -1.15 1.49
N GLY A 46 4.33 -0.67 2.45
CA GLY A 46 4.77 0.26 3.49
C GLY A 46 4.18 1.67 3.41
N PRO A 47 4.80 2.67 4.06
CA PRO A 47 4.19 3.99 4.28
C PRO A 47 4.03 4.85 3.01
N ALA A 48 4.67 4.44 1.92
CA ALA A 48 4.58 5.07 0.60
C ALA A 48 3.33 4.66 -0.19
N VAL A 49 2.59 3.63 0.25
CA VAL A 49 1.34 3.19 -0.42
C VAL A 49 0.28 4.28 -0.33
N ARG A 50 -0.38 4.54 -1.46
CA ARG A 50 -1.44 5.53 -1.62
C ARG A 50 -2.55 4.97 -2.50
N HIS A 51 -3.80 5.11 -2.04
CA HIS A 51 -5.00 4.73 -2.78
C HIS A 51 -6.01 5.88 -2.73
N GLY A 52 -6.23 6.55 -3.87
CA GLY A 52 -7.06 7.77 -3.88
C GLY A 52 -6.53 8.80 -2.86
N ASN A 53 -7.38 9.22 -1.91
CA ASN A 53 -7.00 10.12 -0.81
C ASN A 53 -6.50 9.38 0.45
N GLN A 54 -6.40 8.04 0.41
CA GLN A 54 -5.98 7.24 1.55
C GLN A 54 -4.45 7.14 1.62
N SER A 55 -3.92 7.60 2.75
CA SER A 55 -2.51 7.49 3.11
C SER A 55 -2.28 6.38 4.13
N PHE A 56 -1.37 5.48 3.81
CA PHE A 56 -0.96 4.37 4.66
C PHE A 56 0.29 4.69 5.49
N CYS A 57 0.56 5.96 5.81
CA CYS A 57 1.79 6.38 6.52
C CYS A 57 1.94 5.87 7.97
N PHE A 58 0.91 5.26 8.56
CA PHE A 58 0.97 4.66 9.89
C PHE A 58 1.17 3.16 9.83
N ILE A 59 1.97 2.61 10.76
CA ILE A 59 2.26 1.17 10.86
C ILE A 59 0.99 0.34 10.89
N TYR A 60 0.02 0.73 11.70
CA TYR A 60 -1.23 -0.02 11.83
C TYR A 60 -2.08 0.01 10.56
N LYS A 61 -1.86 0.97 9.64
CA LYS A 61 -2.54 1.06 8.35
C LYS A 61 -1.83 0.23 7.28
N TYR A 62 -0.56 0.52 6.97
CA TYR A 62 0.10 -0.20 5.86
C TYR A 62 0.23 -1.70 6.13
N ARG A 63 0.32 -2.12 7.41
CA ARG A 63 0.39 -3.55 7.74
C ARG A 63 -0.87 -4.32 7.36
N GLN A 64 -2.01 -3.64 7.19
CA GLN A 64 -3.27 -4.27 6.78
C GLN A 64 -3.24 -4.73 5.32
N ARG A 65 -2.26 -4.26 4.55
CA ARG A 65 -2.10 -4.55 3.13
C ARG A 65 -1.22 -5.75 2.84
N PHE A 66 -0.43 -6.23 3.81
CA PHE A 66 0.49 -7.36 3.60
C PHE A 66 -0.23 -8.64 3.18
N ALA A 67 -1.39 -8.93 3.78
CA ALA A 67 -2.20 -10.09 3.38
C ALA A 67 -2.78 -9.94 1.96
N VAL A 68 -3.08 -8.73 1.51
CA VAL A 68 -3.57 -8.45 0.15
C VAL A 68 -2.49 -8.80 -0.88
N VAL A 69 -1.26 -8.30 -0.66
CA VAL A 69 -0.11 -8.58 -1.54
C VAL A 69 0.23 -10.07 -1.51
N ALA A 70 0.26 -10.69 -0.32
CA ALA A 70 0.53 -12.13 -0.20
C ALA A 70 -0.51 -12.97 -0.95
N LYS A 71 -1.80 -12.60 -0.88
CA LYS A 71 -2.87 -13.26 -1.64
C LYS A 71 -2.69 -13.07 -3.15
N ALA A 72 -2.33 -11.87 -3.59
CA ALA A 72 -2.07 -11.59 -5.00
C ALA A 72 -0.98 -12.48 -5.58
N ILE A 73 0.15 -12.60 -4.87
CA ILE A 73 1.28 -13.46 -5.26
C ILE A 73 0.87 -14.93 -5.26
N ALA A 74 0.14 -15.39 -4.24
CA ALA A 74 -0.30 -16.78 -4.17
C ALA A 74 -1.24 -17.14 -5.32
N ASP A 75 -2.16 -16.24 -5.70
CA ASP A 75 -3.09 -16.43 -6.81
C ASP A 75 -2.35 -16.50 -8.16
N GLU A 76 -1.32 -15.68 -8.37
CA GLU A 76 -0.50 -15.72 -9.58
C GLU A 76 0.32 -17.02 -9.69
N LEU A 77 0.71 -17.59 -8.55
CA LEU A 77 1.47 -18.85 -8.49
C LEU A 77 0.59 -20.10 -8.39
N ASP A 78 -0.74 -19.97 -8.42
CA ASP A 78 -1.70 -21.07 -8.22
C ASP A 78 -1.48 -21.84 -6.90
N LEU A 79 -1.20 -21.09 -5.82
CA LEU A 79 -0.94 -21.62 -4.48
C LEU A 79 -2.12 -21.34 -3.53
N PRO A 80 -2.46 -22.30 -2.64
CA PRO A 80 -3.49 -22.09 -1.64
C PRO A 80 -3.05 -21.03 -0.61
N ALA A 81 -3.96 -20.10 -0.29
CA ALA A 81 -3.70 -18.98 0.61
C ALA A 81 -4.77 -18.80 1.70
N GLU A 82 -5.55 -19.85 1.99
CA GLU A 82 -6.67 -19.86 2.95
C GLU A 82 -6.24 -19.39 4.35
N ASN A 83 -5.00 -19.69 4.74
CA ASN A 83 -4.43 -19.28 6.02
C ASN A 83 -4.28 -17.76 6.16
N LEU A 84 -4.36 -16.97 5.09
CA LEU A 84 -4.32 -15.51 5.16
C LEU A 84 -5.60 -14.91 5.80
N GLU A 85 -6.71 -15.63 5.81
CA GLU A 85 -7.95 -15.14 6.43
C GLU A 85 -7.81 -14.93 7.95
N VAL A 86 -6.82 -15.56 8.60
CA VAL A 86 -6.50 -15.29 10.02
C VAL A 86 -6.16 -13.82 10.28
N TYR A 87 -5.58 -13.13 9.29
CA TYR A 87 -5.22 -11.72 9.43
C TYR A 87 -6.45 -10.81 9.44
N ARG A 88 -7.58 -11.24 8.89
CA ARG A 88 -8.84 -10.50 8.97
C ARG A 88 -9.31 -10.37 10.43
N MET A 89 -9.13 -11.44 11.22
CA MET A 89 -9.46 -11.43 12.66
C MET A 89 -8.58 -10.46 13.48
N TRP A 90 -7.40 -10.12 12.99
CA TRP A 90 -6.48 -9.17 13.64
C TRP A 90 -6.58 -7.74 13.09
N GLY A 91 -7.54 -7.49 12.19
CA GLY A 91 -7.67 -6.21 11.49
C GLY A 91 -6.45 -5.90 10.62
N MET A 92 -5.80 -6.94 10.07
CA MET A 92 -4.59 -6.88 9.27
C MET A 92 -4.80 -7.37 7.83
N TYR A 93 -6.06 -7.44 7.39
CA TYR A 93 -6.43 -7.77 6.02
C TYR A 93 -7.46 -6.75 5.52
N LEU A 94 -6.96 -5.71 4.85
CA LEU A 94 -7.77 -4.65 4.24
C LEU A 94 -7.76 -4.82 2.73
N ASP A 95 -8.64 -5.67 2.22
CA ASP A 95 -8.87 -5.92 0.80
C ASP A 95 -9.95 -5.04 0.18
N ASP A 96 -10.84 -4.47 0.99
CA ASP A 96 -11.85 -3.50 0.56
C ASP A 96 -11.45 -2.05 0.94
N LEU A 97 -11.12 -1.25 -0.08
CA LEU A 97 -10.73 0.15 0.08
C LEU A 97 -11.93 1.10 0.10
N SER A 98 -13.16 0.62 -0.14
CA SER A 98 -14.38 1.44 -0.15
C SER A 98 -14.75 1.99 1.24
N CYS A 99 -14.25 1.35 2.30
CA CYS A 99 -14.76 1.54 3.66
C CYS A 99 -14.03 2.63 4.47
N CYS A 100 -12.88 3.15 4.03
CA CYS A 100 -12.08 4.06 4.88
C CYS A 100 -12.42 5.56 4.75
N GLY A 101 -13.67 5.87 4.38
CA GLY A 101 -14.22 7.22 4.32
C GLY A 101 -15.09 7.62 5.52
N GLN A 102 -15.14 6.82 6.60
CA GLN A 102 -15.88 7.22 7.80
C GLN A 102 -15.15 8.38 8.51
N GLU A 103 -15.51 9.60 8.15
CA GLU A 103 -15.56 10.68 9.12
C GLU A 103 -16.39 10.19 10.30
N CYS A 104 -15.82 10.22 11.51
CA CYS A 104 -16.59 9.90 12.72
C CYS A 104 -17.84 10.79 12.72
N VAL A 105 -19.01 10.17 12.69
CA VAL A 105 -20.25 10.89 12.98
C VAL A 105 -20.23 11.16 14.48
N CYS A 106 -20.04 12.43 14.84
CA CYS A 106 -20.09 12.91 16.23
C CYS A 106 -21.49 12.78 16.82
#